data_AF-A0A8D9F9B8-F1
#
_entry.id   AF-A0A8D9F9B8-F1
#
_cell.length_a   1.000
_cell.length_b   1.000
_cell.length_c   1.000
_cell.angle_alpha   90.00
_cell.angle_beta   90.00
_cell.angle_gamma   90.00
#
_symmetry.space_group_name_H-M   'P 1'
#
loop_
_entity.id
_entity.type
_entity.pdbx_description
1 polymer ?
#
loop_
_entity_poly.entity_id
_entity_poly.type
_entity_poly.pdbx_seq_one_letter_code
_entity_poly.pdbx_strand_id
1 'polypeptide(L)'
;MYVFNQLKRVCGRPLLRVIYFALAHSLLQYCITSWGGSYENTIQKLRRTQNILLRIILHKPRLFSTTELYNIFDVPNTLDIYIYKTSIYAIKQSTNWTQTQTITRQSGQIRTERIHKSLYKRHFSFIGKKLYNVLPEGIKASKEKEIITKTTKRLVKEWIKDKQHLPFVDRMQL
;
A
#
# COMPACT_ATOMS: atom_id res chain seq x y z
N MET A 1 21.59 -1.27 -6.38
CA MET A 1 21.80 -2.71 -6.04
C MET A 1 23.25 -3.05 -5.75
N TYR A 2 24.21 -2.54 -6.54
CA TYR A 2 25.64 -2.77 -6.33
C TYR A 2 26.10 -2.52 -4.88
N VAL A 3 25.70 -1.39 -4.30
CA VAL A 3 26.04 -1.04 -2.90
C VAL A 3 25.56 -2.10 -1.90
N PHE A 4 24.32 -2.58 -2.01
CA PHE A 4 23.81 -3.65 -1.12
C PHE A 4 24.54 -4.98 -1.32
N ASN A 5 25.02 -5.29 -2.53
CA ASN A 5 25.85 -6.47 -2.77
C ASN A 5 27.22 -6.38 -2.09
N GLN A 6 27.81 -5.18 -2.03
CA GLN A 6 29.07 -4.97 -1.31
C GLN A 6 28.85 -5.01 0.20
N LEU A 7 27.83 -4.31 0.69
CA LEU A 7 27.47 -4.32 2.11
C LEU A 7 27.15 -5.73 2.62
N LYS A 8 26.52 -6.57 1.79
CA LYS A 8 26.24 -7.98 2.12
C LYS A 8 27.50 -8.77 2.50
N ARG A 9 28.67 -8.44 1.93
CA ARG A 9 29.94 -9.14 2.19
C ARG A 9 30.56 -8.76 3.53
N VAL A 10 30.26 -7.56 4.02
CA VAL A 10 30.91 -6.97 5.20
C VAL A 10 29.97 -6.94 6.41
N CYS A 11 28.69 -6.71 6.20
CA CYS A 11 27.69 -6.53 7.25
C CYS A 11 26.89 -7.80 7.52
N GLY A 12 26.64 -8.08 8.80
CA GLY A 12 25.68 -9.11 9.22
C GLY A 12 24.23 -8.76 8.84
N ARG A 13 23.37 -9.79 8.81
CA ARG A 13 21.93 -9.66 8.48
C ARG A 13 21.17 -8.60 9.31
N PRO A 14 21.39 -8.48 10.64
CA PRO A 14 20.70 -7.46 11.44
C PRO A 14 21.01 -6.03 10.98
N LEU A 15 22.28 -5.75 10.68
CA LEU A 15 22.71 -4.42 10.21
C LEU A 15 22.15 -4.11 8.82
N LEU A 16 22.14 -5.09 7.91
CA LEU A 16 21.53 -4.93 6.59
C LEU A 16 20.02 -4.64 6.68
N ARG A 17 19.32 -5.22 7.66
CA ARG A 17 17.91 -4.92 7.93
C ARG A 17 17.72 -3.47 8.33
N VAL A 18 18.56 -2.94 9.22
CA VAL A 18 18.53 -1.52 9.63
C VAL A 18 18.77 -0.61 8.42
N ILE A 19 19.81 -0.88 7.62
CA ILE A 19 20.14 -0.10 6.42
C ILE A 19 18.98 -0.13 5.41
N TYR A 20 18.33 -1.28 5.24
CA TYR A 20 17.15 -1.39 4.39
C TYR A 20 16.03 -0.47 4.86
N PHE A 21 15.68 -0.47 6.15
CA PHE A 21 14.61 0.38 6.65
C PHE A 21 14.96 1.88 6.59
N ALA A 22 16.22 2.22 6.85
CA ALA A 22 16.69 3.60 6.83
C ALA A 22 16.70 4.20 5.41
N LEU A 23 17.12 3.43 4.39
CA LEU A 23 17.34 3.96 3.04
C LEU A 23 16.34 3.43 2.01
N ALA A 24 16.25 2.10 1.85
CA ALA A 24 15.41 1.53 0.81
C ALA A 24 13.92 1.72 1.12
N HIS A 25 13.52 1.45 2.36
CA HIS A 25 12.13 1.58 2.77
C HIS A 25 11.68 3.04 2.80
N SER A 26 12.50 3.97 3.31
CA SER A 26 12.17 5.40 3.31
C SER A 26 11.96 5.94 1.88
N LEU A 27 12.83 5.58 0.93
CA LEU A 27 12.66 5.93 -0.48
C LEU A 27 11.40 5.30 -1.09
N LEU A 28 11.15 4.01 -0.83
CA LEU A 28 9.92 3.35 -1.29
C LEU A 28 8.67 4.07 -0.78
N GLN A 29 8.66 4.42 0.50
CA GLN A 29 7.55 5.13 1.15
C GLN A 29 7.25 6.48 0.50
N TYR A 30 8.30 7.21 0.10
CA TYR A 30 8.18 8.49 -0.64
C TYR A 30 7.71 8.28 -2.09
N CYS A 31 8.33 7.35 -2.82
CA CYS A 31 7.96 7.07 -4.21
C CYS A 31 6.50 6.60 -4.32
N ILE A 32 6.04 5.78 -3.38
CA ILE A 32 4.65 5.28 -3.36
C ILE A 32 3.65 6.41 -3.10
N THR A 33 3.98 7.41 -2.27
CA THR A 33 3.07 8.55 -2.05
C THR A 33 2.89 9.39 -3.30
N SER A 34 3.97 9.58 -4.07
CA SER A 34 3.92 10.40 -5.29
C SER A 34 3.44 9.64 -6.52
N TRP A 35 3.81 8.36 -6.65
CA TRP A 35 3.63 7.56 -7.88
C TRP A 35 2.84 6.28 -7.69
N GLY A 36 2.26 6.02 -6.52
CA GLY A 36 1.53 4.76 -6.25
C GLY A 36 0.34 4.50 -7.17
N GLY A 37 -0.27 5.56 -7.73
CA GLY A 37 -1.32 5.48 -8.77
C GLY A 37 -0.79 5.46 -10.22
N SER A 38 0.52 5.28 -10.44
CA SER A 38 1.10 5.25 -11.79
C SER A 38 0.70 3.99 -12.57
N TYR A 39 1.13 3.91 -13.82
CA TYR A 39 0.97 2.71 -14.64
C TYR A 39 1.72 1.53 -14.02
N GLU A 40 1.17 0.33 -14.25
CA GLU A 40 1.72 -0.91 -13.74
C GLU A 40 3.20 -1.10 -14.12
N ASN A 41 3.57 -0.72 -15.34
CA ASN A 41 4.97 -0.77 -15.81
C ASN A 41 5.94 -0.01 -14.89
N THR A 42 5.51 1.10 -14.28
CA THR A 42 6.32 1.90 -13.35
C THR A 42 6.37 1.26 -11.97
N ILE A 43 5.22 0.81 -11.45
CA ILE A 43 5.12 0.14 -10.15
C ILE A 43 5.88 -1.20 -10.15
N GLN A 44 5.86 -1.93 -11.26
CA GLN A 44 6.63 -3.17 -11.42
C GLN A 44 8.13 -2.96 -11.26
N LYS A 45 8.69 -1.86 -11.77
CA LYS A 45 10.12 -1.56 -11.59
C LYS A 45 10.45 -1.36 -10.10
N LEU A 46 9.57 -0.69 -9.37
CA LEU A 46 9.72 -0.47 -7.93
C LEU A 46 9.66 -1.79 -7.16
N ARG A 47 8.66 -2.63 -7.47
CA ARG A 47 8.49 -3.97 -6.87
C ARG A 47 9.69 -4.89 -7.16
N ARG A 48 10.17 -4.92 -8.42
CA ARG A 48 11.38 -5.68 -8.79
C ARG A 48 12.59 -5.21 -8.00
N THR A 49 12.74 -3.91 -7.79
CA THR A 49 13.84 -3.34 -7.01
C THR A 49 13.76 -3.80 -5.55
N GLN A 50 12.58 -3.72 -4.92
CA GLN A 50 12.36 -4.22 -3.56
C GLN A 50 12.69 -5.72 -3.46
N ASN A 51 12.17 -6.54 -4.38
CA ASN A 51 12.42 -7.98 -4.40
C ASN A 51 13.90 -8.33 -4.48
N ILE A 52 14.66 -7.62 -5.32
CA ILE A 52 16.10 -7.90 -5.45
C ILE A 52 16.85 -7.48 -4.19
N LEU A 53 16.51 -6.35 -3.59
CA LEU A 53 17.10 -5.94 -2.31
C LEU A 53 16.86 -6.99 -1.21
N LEU A 54 15.62 -7.49 -1.09
CA LEU A 54 15.28 -8.54 -0.13
C LEU A 54 16.07 -9.83 -0.37
N ARG A 55 16.25 -10.24 -1.63
CA ARG A 55 17.07 -11.41 -1.99
C ARG A 55 18.53 -11.23 -1.61
N ILE A 56 19.09 -10.05 -1.84
CA ILE A 56 20.47 -9.73 -1.48
C ILE A 56 20.65 -9.84 0.04
N ILE A 57 19.78 -9.19 0.82
CA ILE A 57 19.84 -9.16 2.29
C ILE A 57 19.66 -10.57 2.88
N LEU A 58 18.67 -11.33 2.37
CA LEU A 58 18.37 -12.68 2.85
C LEU A 58 19.29 -13.76 2.28
N HIS A 59 20.23 -13.41 1.40
CA HIS A 59 21.13 -14.36 0.73
C HIS A 59 20.37 -15.44 -0.07
N LYS A 60 19.24 -15.08 -0.68
CA LYS A 60 18.40 -16.03 -1.43
C LYS A 60 18.69 -16.00 -2.93
N PRO A 61 18.51 -17.13 -3.65
CA PRO A 61 18.74 -17.19 -5.09
C PRO A 61 17.72 -16.37 -5.87
N ARG A 62 18.03 -16.10 -7.15
CA ARG A 62 17.18 -15.30 -8.04
C ARG A 62 15.79 -15.92 -8.28
N LEU A 63 15.65 -17.23 -8.20
CA LEU A 63 14.37 -17.92 -8.44
C LEU A 63 13.54 -18.10 -7.16
N PHE A 64 14.03 -17.65 -6.01
CA PHE A 64 13.32 -17.81 -4.75
C PHE A 64 11.97 -17.07 -4.75
N SER A 65 10.96 -17.71 -4.15
CA SER A 65 9.57 -17.24 -4.14
C SER A 65 9.44 -15.85 -3.53
N THR A 66 8.72 -14.96 -4.21
CA THR A 66 8.57 -13.57 -3.74
C THR A 66 7.69 -13.45 -2.51
N THR A 67 6.63 -14.27 -2.40
CA THR A 67 5.74 -14.28 -1.23
C THR A 67 6.50 -14.69 0.03
N GLU A 68 7.34 -15.71 -0.08
CA GLU A 68 8.20 -16.17 1.01
C GLU A 68 9.24 -15.12 1.42
N LEU A 69 9.80 -14.34 0.48
CA LEU A 69 10.74 -13.25 0.83
C LEU A 69 10.11 -12.22 1.77
N TYR A 70 8.89 -11.79 1.45
CA TYR A 70 8.17 -10.80 2.24
C TYR A 70 7.80 -11.34 3.62
N ASN A 71 7.45 -12.63 3.71
CA ASN A 71 7.14 -13.29 4.98
C ASN A 71 8.39 -13.44 5.86
N ILE A 72 9.52 -13.89 5.31
CA ILE A 72 10.78 -14.08 6.06
C ILE A 72 11.32 -12.74 6.55
N PHE A 73 11.27 -11.70 5.72
CA PHE A 73 11.79 -10.39 6.07
C PHE A 73 10.80 -9.54 6.90
N ASP A 74 9.53 -9.97 6.99
CA ASP A 74 8.42 -9.28 7.65
C ASP A 74 8.26 -7.83 7.16
N VAL A 75 8.02 -7.67 5.85
CA VAL A 75 7.84 -6.36 5.22
C VAL A 75 6.66 -6.37 4.25
N PRO A 76 5.83 -5.30 4.23
CA PRO A 76 4.75 -5.18 3.27
C PRO A 76 5.26 -4.98 1.84
N ASN A 77 4.52 -5.53 0.89
CA ASN A 77 4.76 -5.29 -0.53
C ASN A 77 4.48 -3.81 -0.87
N THR A 78 5.08 -3.33 -1.96
CA THR A 78 4.91 -1.97 -2.50
C THR A 78 3.43 -1.57 -2.62
N LEU A 79 2.56 -2.49 -3.05
CA LEU A 79 1.12 -2.25 -3.16
C LEU A 79 0.42 -2.17 -1.82
N ASP A 80 0.77 -3.05 -0.89
CA ASP A 80 0.16 -3.08 0.43
C ASP A 80 0.46 -1.76 1.16
N ILE A 81 1.66 -1.21 0.95
CA ILE A 81 2.02 0.14 1.41
C ILE A 81 1.12 1.21 0.76
N TYR A 82 0.89 1.11 -0.55
CA TYR A 82 0.06 2.07 -1.28
C TYR A 82 -1.40 2.04 -0.82
N ILE A 83 -2.00 0.85 -0.76
CA ILE A 83 -3.37 0.63 -0.31
C ILE A 83 -3.50 1.15 1.13
N TYR A 84 -2.58 0.75 2.01
CA TYR A 84 -2.57 1.21 3.40
C TYR A 84 -2.56 2.75 3.50
N LYS A 85 -1.63 3.42 2.81
CA LYS A 85 -1.56 4.88 2.84
C LYS A 85 -2.82 5.54 2.28
N THR A 86 -3.33 5.01 1.18
CA THR A 86 -4.49 5.58 0.51
C THR A 86 -5.76 5.39 1.32
N SER A 87 -5.94 4.22 1.96
CA SER A 87 -7.04 3.96 2.89
C SER A 87 -6.98 4.87 4.12
N ILE A 88 -5.79 5.06 4.71
CA ILE A 88 -5.61 5.98 5.85
C ILE A 88 -5.90 7.42 5.47
N TYR A 89 -5.43 7.86 4.29
CA TYR A 89 -5.79 9.17 3.75
C TYR A 89 -7.30 9.30 3.53
N ALA A 90 -7.92 8.27 2.96
CA ALA A 90 -9.34 8.28 2.67
C ALA A 90 -10.22 8.36 3.92
N ILE A 91 -9.85 7.64 4.99
CA ILE A 91 -10.53 7.73 6.29
C ILE A 91 -10.44 9.17 6.83
N LYS A 92 -9.24 9.77 6.80
CA LYS A 92 -8.99 11.16 7.21
C LYS A 92 -9.85 12.17 6.44
N GLN A 93 -9.92 12.01 5.12
CA GLN A 93 -10.61 12.95 4.24
C GLN A 93 -12.12 12.67 4.13
N SER A 94 -12.60 11.53 4.64
CA SER A 94 -13.99 11.08 4.45
C SER A 94 -15.05 12.01 5.04
N THR A 95 -14.69 12.87 5.99
CA THR A 95 -15.55 13.94 6.54
C THR A 95 -15.85 15.02 5.50
N ASN A 96 -14.90 15.29 4.61
CA ASN A 96 -14.99 16.35 3.60
C ASN A 96 -15.60 15.88 2.28
N TRP A 97 -15.97 14.60 2.17
CA TRP A 97 -16.51 14.03 0.94
C TRP A 97 -18.02 13.92 0.99
N THR A 98 -18.67 14.24 -0.13
CA THR A 98 -20.12 14.11 -0.26
C THR A 98 -20.54 12.65 -0.26
N GLN A 99 -21.38 12.30 0.70
CA GLN A 99 -21.98 10.98 0.80
C GLN A 99 -23.30 10.94 0.02
N THR A 100 -23.64 9.78 -0.54
CA THR A 100 -24.93 9.59 -1.19
C THR A 100 -26.03 9.56 -0.13
N GLN A 101 -26.93 10.54 -0.19
CA GLN A 101 -28.09 10.67 0.72
C GLN A 101 -29.35 9.93 0.21
N THR A 102 -29.27 9.29 -0.96
CA THR A 102 -30.41 8.61 -1.57
C THR A 102 -30.62 7.24 -0.96
N ILE A 103 -31.89 6.87 -0.72
CA ILE A 103 -32.33 5.55 -0.24
C ILE A 103 -32.17 4.52 -1.37
N THR A 104 -30.93 4.17 -1.68
CA THR A 104 -30.58 3.11 -2.62
C THR A 104 -29.58 2.16 -1.96
N ARG A 105 -29.23 1.06 -2.64
CA ARG A 105 -28.18 0.13 -2.19
C ARG A 105 -26.82 0.80 -1.96
N GLN A 106 -26.62 2.02 -2.48
CA GLN A 106 -25.40 2.82 -2.32
C GLN A 106 -25.55 3.94 -1.26
N SER A 107 -26.64 3.92 -0.49
CA SER A 107 -26.83 4.85 0.62
C SER A 107 -25.65 4.77 1.58
N GLY A 108 -25.11 5.91 1.97
CA GLY A 108 -23.94 5.95 2.85
C GLY A 108 -22.58 5.71 2.17
N GLN A 109 -22.53 5.47 0.86
CA GLN A 109 -21.25 5.45 0.13
C GLN A 109 -20.79 6.86 -0.27
N ILE A 110 -19.48 7.07 -0.39
CA ILE A 110 -18.94 8.31 -0.92
C ILE A 110 -19.22 8.37 -2.42
N ARG A 111 -19.71 9.53 -2.88
CA ARG A 111 -19.92 9.80 -4.29
C ARG A 111 -18.58 9.88 -5.02
N THR A 112 -18.38 8.97 -5.97
CA THR A 112 -17.30 9.06 -6.95
C THR A 112 -17.81 9.72 -8.22
N GLU A 113 -17.17 10.80 -8.64
CA GLU A 113 -17.51 11.50 -9.88
C GLU A 113 -17.23 10.63 -11.12
N ARG A 114 -18.00 10.85 -12.19
CA ARG A 114 -17.75 10.20 -13.47
C ARG A 114 -16.59 10.91 -14.18
N ILE A 115 -15.40 10.34 -14.06
CA ILE A 115 -14.20 10.86 -14.72
C ILE A 115 -13.94 10.12 -16.03
N HIS A 116 -13.66 10.86 -17.10
CA HIS A 116 -13.32 10.29 -18.41
C HIS A 116 -11.82 10.06 -18.58
N LYS A 117 -10.98 10.97 -18.05
CA LYS A 117 -9.51 10.90 -18.20
C LYS A 117 -8.89 9.80 -17.34
N SER A 118 -8.14 8.89 -17.97
CA SER A 118 -7.47 7.76 -17.31
C SER A 118 -6.50 8.19 -16.21
N LEU A 119 -5.82 9.33 -16.39
CA LEU A 119 -4.91 9.91 -15.40
C LEU A 119 -5.61 10.20 -14.08
N TYR A 120 -6.77 10.87 -14.14
CA TYR A 120 -7.49 11.27 -12.93
C TYR A 120 -8.18 10.08 -12.25
N LYS A 121 -8.56 9.04 -13.01
CA LYS A 121 -9.03 7.75 -12.44
C LYS A 121 -7.99 7.05 -11.57
N ARG A 122 -6.73 7.47 -11.62
CA ARG A 122 -5.65 6.91 -10.79
C ARG A 122 -5.09 7.90 -9.77
N HIS A 123 -5.67 9.09 -9.71
CA HIS A 123 -5.32 10.07 -8.71
C HIS A 123 -5.63 9.50 -7.31
N PHE A 124 -4.77 9.79 -6.34
CA PHE A 124 -4.86 9.24 -4.99
C PHE A 124 -6.22 9.55 -4.33
N SER A 125 -6.80 10.72 -4.56
CA SER A 125 -8.11 11.07 -4.02
C SER A 125 -9.23 10.23 -4.63
N PHE A 126 -9.17 9.93 -5.93
CA PHE A 126 -10.20 9.12 -6.59
C PHE A 126 -10.12 7.66 -6.18
N ILE A 127 -8.91 7.08 -6.17
CA ILE A 127 -8.68 5.72 -5.64
C ILE A 127 -9.06 5.65 -4.17
N GLY A 128 -8.74 6.68 -3.37
CA GLY A 128 -9.12 6.76 -1.96
C GLY A 128 -10.64 6.70 -1.73
N LYS A 129 -11.44 7.42 -2.52
CA LYS A 129 -12.91 7.34 -2.45
C LYS A 129 -13.41 5.92 -2.70
N LYS A 130 -12.85 5.22 -3.70
CA LYS A 130 -13.19 3.82 -4.01
C LYS A 130 -12.81 2.87 -2.87
N LEU A 131 -11.56 2.94 -2.42
CA LEU A 131 -11.06 2.12 -1.32
C LEU A 131 -11.90 2.30 -0.07
N TYR A 132 -12.28 3.53 0.27
CA TYR A 132 -13.13 3.78 1.42
C TYR A 132 -14.47 3.07 1.29
N ASN A 133 -15.11 3.09 0.13
CA ASN A 133 -16.40 2.42 -0.06
C ASN A 133 -16.31 0.91 0.20
N VAL A 134 -15.17 0.30 -0.12
CA VAL A 134 -14.89 -1.12 0.08
C VAL A 134 -14.41 -1.46 1.51
N LEU A 135 -14.05 -0.46 2.32
CA LEU A 135 -13.65 -0.70 3.71
C LEU A 135 -14.81 -1.25 4.57
N PRO A 136 -14.53 -2.14 5.54
CA PRO A 136 -15.52 -2.61 6.51
C PRO A 136 -16.07 -1.46 7.36
N GLU A 137 -17.34 -1.56 7.76
CA GLU A 137 -18.00 -0.56 8.60
C GLU A 137 -17.29 -0.36 9.95
N GLY A 138 -16.76 -1.44 10.54
CA GLY A 138 -15.98 -1.34 11.79
C GLY A 138 -14.73 -0.45 11.68
N ILE A 139 -14.15 -0.30 10.48
CA ILE A 139 -13.03 0.63 10.23
C ILE A 139 -13.56 2.04 9.98
N LYS A 140 -14.66 2.15 9.22
CA LYS A 140 -15.33 3.43 8.90
C LYS A 140 -15.87 4.14 10.14
N ALA A 141 -16.35 3.40 11.14
CA ALA A 141 -16.85 3.94 12.41
C ALA A 141 -15.80 4.77 13.17
N SER A 142 -14.50 4.58 12.88
CA SER A 142 -13.45 5.42 13.47
C SER A 142 -13.42 6.88 12.98
N LYS A 143 -14.27 7.23 11.98
CA LYS A 143 -14.44 8.58 11.41
C LYS A 143 -14.84 9.64 12.44
N GLU A 144 -15.54 9.26 13.51
CA GLU A 144 -16.01 10.20 14.54
C GLU A 144 -14.87 10.81 15.36
N LYS A 145 -13.68 10.20 15.33
CA LYS A 145 -12.51 10.72 16.01
C LYS A 145 -11.68 11.52 15.01
N GLU A 146 -11.50 12.81 15.28
CA GLU A 146 -10.61 13.72 14.52
C GLU A 146 -9.18 13.15 14.37
N ILE A 147 -8.79 12.29 15.31
CA ILE A 147 -7.50 11.61 15.34
C ILE A 147 -7.64 10.15 14.91
N ILE A 148 -6.96 9.77 13.81
CA ILE A 148 -6.78 8.36 13.45
C ILE A 148 -6.02 7.66 14.59
N THR A 149 -6.74 6.82 15.31
CA THR A 149 -6.22 6.04 16.42
C THR A 149 -5.27 4.93 15.95
N LYS A 150 -4.40 4.48 16.87
CA LYS A 150 -3.51 3.33 16.65
C LYS A 150 -4.29 2.06 16.28
N THR A 151 -5.49 1.89 16.81
CA THR A 151 -6.40 0.77 16.53
C THR A 151 -6.88 0.80 15.08
N THR A 152 -7.32 1.96 14.54
CA THR A 152 -7.69 2.08 13.11
C THR A 152 -6.55 1.66 12.19
N LYS A 153 -5.32 2.16 12.45
CA LYS A 153 -4.13 1.79 11.66
C LYS A 153 -3.86 0.29 11.70
N ARG A 154 -4.09 -0.36 12.85
CA ARG A 154 -3.93 -1.80 13.02
C ARG A 154 -5.00 -2.58 12.23
N LEU A 155 -6.27 -2.21 12.36
CA LEU A 155 -7.38 -2.86 11.66
C LEU A 155 -7.20 -2.81 10.14
N VAL A 156 -6.77 -1.66 9.59
CA VAL A 156 -6.47 -1.54 8.16
C VAL A 156 -5.34 -2.48 7.75
N LYS A 157 -4.28 -2.61 8.56
CA LYS A 157 -3.19 -3.57 8.26
C LYS A 157 -3.67 -5.01 8.26
N GLU A 158 -4.48 -5.39 9.23
CA GLU A 158 -5.06 -6.75 9.32
C GLU A 158 -5.97 -7.04 8.12
N TRP A 159 -6.82 -6.09 7.74
CA TRP A 159 -7.67 -6.18 6.55
C TRP A 159 -6.88 -6.31 5.24
N ILE A 160 -5.77 -5.59 5.09
CA ILE A 160 -4.90 -5.72 3.91
C ILE A 160 -4.25 -7.10 3.88
N LYS A 161 -3.80 -7.61 5.04
CA LYS A 161 -3.15 -8.91 5.15
C LYS A 161 -4.10 -10.03 4.72
N ASP A 162 -5.36 -9.97 5.13
CA ASP A 162 -6.40 -10.92 4.73
C ASP A 162 -6.57 -10.98 3.20
N LYS A 163 -6.51 -9.83 2.54
CA LYS A 163 -6.68 -9.69 1.07
C LYS A 163 -5.43 -9.94 0.23
N GLN A 164 -4.31 -10.36 0.83
CA GLN A 164 -3.06 -10.55 0.09
C GLN A 164 -3.12 -11.64 -0.99
N HIS A 165 -4.05 -12.59 -0.87
CA HIS A 165 -4.27 -13.67 -1.82
C HIS A 165 -4.89 -13.21 -3.15
N LEU A 166 -5.49 -12.01 -3.21
CA LEU A 166 -6.18 -11.53 -4.41
C LEU A 166 -5.20 -11.08 -5.52
N PRO A 167 -5.54 -11.29 -6.80
CA PRO A 167 -4.77 -10.80 -7.94
C PRO A 167 -4.55 -9.30 -7.88
N PHE A 168 -3.44 -8.84 -8.48
CA PHE A 168 -3.05 -7.44 -8.50
C PHE A 168 -4.13 -6.51 -9.08
N VAL A 169 -4.71 -6.93 -10.21
CA VAL A 169 -5.70 -6.14 -10.96
C VAL A 169 -6.95 -5.95 -10.12
N ASP A 170 -7.39 -7.00 -9.44
CA ASP A 170 -8.56 -6.97 -8.56
C ASP A 170 -8.27 -6.12 -7.31
N ARG A 171 -7.04 -6.13 -6.80
CA ARG A 171 -6.63 -5.27 -5.67
C ARG A 171 -6.55 -3.78 -5.98
N MET A 172 -6.34 -3.38 -7.24
CA MET A 172 -6.44 -1.98 -7.65
C MET A 172 -7.88 -1.52 -7.92
N GLN A 173 -8.83 -2.47 -8.00
CA GLN A 173 -10.25 -2.19 -8.20
C GLN A 173 -11.05 -2.22 -6.89
N LEU A 174 -10.49 -2.79 -5.82
CA LEU A 174 -10.91 -2.58 -4.43
C LEU A 174 -10.69 -1.12 -4.01
#